data_AF-A0A7C2UPV7-F1
#
_entry.id   AF-A0A7C2UPV7-F1
#
_cell.length_a   1.000
_cell.length_b   1.000
_cell.length_c   1.000
_cell.angle_alpha   90.00
_cell.angle_beta   90.00
_cell.angle_gamma   90.00
#
_symmetry.space_group_name_H-M   'P 1'
#
loop_
_entity.id
_entity.type
_entity.pdbx_description
1 polymer ?
#
loop_
_entity_poly.entity_id
_entity_poly.type
_entity_poly.pdbx_seq_one_letter_code
_entity_poly.pdbx_strand_id
1 'polypeptide(L)'
;MTTHPLLAKGLLMLAGMFGVMQLVSTNTALQTAAPDYLRGRVVSLHTWAINAPAPFASLLIGKLAQLWGAPTAVAVSTSVCALFAVALALQKEARALR
;
A
#
# COMPACT_ATOMS: atom_id res chain seq x y z
N MET A 1 -7.89 -20.82 -16.77
CA MET A 1 -6.78 -20.69 -15.78
C MET A 1 -5.51 -21.11 -16.51
N THR A 2 -4.45 -20.30 -16.44
CA THR A 2 -3.14 -20.37 -17.16
C THR A 2 -3.16 -20.08 -18.66
N THR A 3 -2.82 -18.85 -19.05
CA THR A 3 -2.35 -18.56 -20.43
C THR A 3 -0.94 -17.97 -20.48
N HIS A 4 -0.43 -17.26 -19.45
CA HIS A 4 1.00 -16.92 -19.38
C HIS A 4 1.52 -16.86 -17.93
N PRO A 5 1.98 -17.98 -17.34
CA PRO A 5 2.57 -17.97 -15.99
C PRO A 5 3.77 -17.04 -15.87
N LEU A 6 4.46 -16.77 -16.99
CA LEU A 6 5.55 -15.79 -17.07
C LEU A 6 5.06 -14.35 -16.89
N LEU A 7 3.90 -13.98 -17.43
CA LEU A 7 3.31 -12.65 -17.20
C LEU A 7 2.93 -12.47 -15.73
N ALA A 8 2.30 -13.46 -15.12
CA ALA A 8 1.95 -13.41 -13.69
C ALA A 8 3.21 -13.26 -12.82
N LYS A 9 4.29 -14.02 -13.10
CA LYS A 9 5.57 -13.88 -12.40
C LYS A 9 6.19 -12.49 -12.59
N GLY A 10 6.16 -11.96 -13.82
CA GLY A 10 6.65 -10.61 -14.11
C GLY A 10 5.88 -9.53 -13.36
N LEU A 11 4.55 -9.59 -13.35
CA LEU A 11 3.71 -8.66 -12.57
C LEU A 11 3.95 -8.79 -11.06
N LEU A 12 4.12 -10.01 -10.54
CA LEU A 12 4.43 -10.22 -9.11
C LEU A 12 5.82 -9.67 -8.76
N MET A 13 6.81 -9.80 -9.64
CA MET A 13 8.14 -9.22 -9.46
C MET A 13 8.05 -7.69 -9.40
N LEU A 14 7.32 -7.07 -10.34
CA LEU A 14 7.07 -5.63 -10.33
C LEU A 14 6.34 -5.20 -9.05
N ALA A 15 5.27 -5.90 -8.68
CA ALA A 15 4.52 -5.59 -7.46
C ALA A 15 5.40 -5.66 -6.20
N GLY A 16 6.27 -6.67 -6.10
CA GLY A 16 7.25 -6.80 -5.01
C GLY A 16 8.25 -5.64 -5.01
N MET A 17 8.79 -5.29 -6.18
CA MET A 17 9.72 -4.17 -6.33
C MET A 17 9.10 -2.84 -5.89
N PHE A 18 7.88 -2.53 -6.34
CA PHE A 18 7.15 -1.34 -5.90
C PHE A 18 6.83 -1.37 -4.40
N GLY A 19 6.49 -2.54 -3.84
CA GLY A 19 6.26 -2.70 -2.41
C GLY A 19 7.51 -2.39 -1.58
N VAL A 20 8.69 -2.87 -2.00
CA VAL A 20 9.95 -2.57 -1.33
C VAL A 20 10.31 -1.10 -1.45
N MET A 21 10.18 -0.50 -2.65
CA MET A 21 10.42 0.94 -2.82
C MET A 21 9.51 1.77 -1.92
N GLN A 22 8.21 1.47 -1.89
CA GLN A 22 7.26 2.13 -1.00
C GLN A 22 7.71 2.05 0.46
N LEU A 23 8.06 0.85 0.94
CA LEU A 23 8.50 0.62 2.31
C LEU A 23 9.75 1.45 2.65
N VAL A 24 10.78 1.42 1.80
CA VAL A 24 12.03 2.15 2.02
C VAL A 24 11.78 3.66 1.97
N SER A 25 11.04 4.16 0.97
CA SER A 25 10.74 5.58 0.85
C SER A 25 9.95 6.12 2.05
N THR A 26 8.93 5.39 2.53
CA THR A 26 8.15 5.80 3.70
C THR A 26 8.99 5.81 4.97
N ASN A 27 9.81 4.78 5.20
CA ASN A 27 10.70 4.74 6.36
C ASN A 27 11.73 5.87 6.33
N THR A 28 12.34 6.14 5.18
CA THR A 28 13.30 7.24 5.02
C THR A 28 12.64 8.59 5.24
N ALA A 29 11.47 8.85 4.64
CA ALA A 29 10.74 10.10 4.81
C ALA A 29 10.34 10.36 6.27
N LEU A 30 9.91 9.31 7.00
CA LEU A 30 9.61 9.43 8.42
C LEU A 30 10.86 9.71 9.26
N GLN A 31 11.98 9.06 8.93
CA GLN A 31 13.23 9.25 9.66
C GLN A 31 13.84 10.65 9.42
N THR A 32 13.69 11.22 8.23
CA THR A 32 14.21 12.57 7.92
C THR A 32 13.29 13.69 8.43
N ALA A 33 11.97 13.44 8.53
CA ALA A 33 11.03 14.41 9.07
C ALA A 33 10.98 14.43 10.61
N ALA A 34 11.39 13.36 11.27
CA ALA A 34 11.33 13.23 12.72
C ALA A 34 12.57 13.84 13.41
N PRO A 35 12.41 14.66 14.47
CA PRO A 35 13.51 15.09 15.33
C PRO A 35 14.19 13.89 16.01
N ASP A 36 15.52 13.92 16.17
CA ASP A 36 16.29 12.76 16.66
C ASP A 36 15.79 12.19 18.01
N TYR A 37 15.31 13.04 18.92
CA TYR A 37 14.79 12.62 20.22
C TYR A 37 13.41 11.93 20.17
N LEU A 38 12.69 11.99 19.04
CA LEU A 38 11.36 11.37 18.84
C LEU A 38 11.35 10.25 17.81
N ARG A 39 12.47 9.98 17.13
CA ARG A 39 12.54 8.97 16.06
C ARG A 39 11.97 7.62 16.48
N GLY A 40 12.30 7.13 17.68
CA GLY A 40 11.77 5.88 18.20
C GLY A 40 10.25 5.88 18.41
N ARG A 41 9.67 7.01 18.84
CA ARG A 41 8.21 7.16 19.03
C ARG A 41 7.47 7.31 17.70
N VAL A 42 8.04 8.02 16.73
CA VAL A 42 7.44 8.17 15.39
C VAL A 42 7.43 6.83 14.67
N VAL A 43 8.54 6.09 14.73
CA VAL A 43 8.63 4.74 14.13
C VAL A 43 7.68 3.77 14.81
N SER A 44 7.56 3.77 16.14
CA SER A 44 6.63 2.86 16.83
C SER A 44 5.15 3.15 16.49
N LEU A 45 4.77 4.42 16.40
CA LEU A 45 3.43 4.82 15.95
C LEU A 45 3.19 4.41 14.49
N HIS A 46 4.17 4.56 13.62
CA HIS A 46 4.10 4.11 12.23
C HIS A 46 3.90 2.59 12.13
N THR A 47 4.71 1.80 12.87
CA THR A 47 4.57 0.35 12.91
C THR A 47 3.20 -0.07 13.44
N TRP A 48 2.70 0.58 14.49
CA TRP A 48 1.36 0.31 15.02
C TRP A 48 0.27 0.64 14.00
N ALA A 49 0.36 1.79 13.34
CA ALA A 49 -0.60 2.23 12.33
C ALA A 49 -0.67 1.30 11.12
N ILE A 50 0.42 0.64 10.74
CA ILE A 50 0.42 -0.36 9.66
C ILE A 50 -0.09 -1.72 10.13
N ASN A 51 0.38 -2.19 11.30
CA ASN A 51 0.12 -3.56 11.74
C ASN A 51 -1.26 -3.73 12.40
N ALA A 52 -1.78 -2.72 13.09
CA ALA A 52 -3.10 -2.77 13.72
C ALA A 52 -4.26 -3.02 12.72
N PRO A 53 -4.32 -2.35 11.56
CA PRO A 53 -5.37 -2.61 10.57
C PRO A 53 -5.11 -3.87 9.72
N ALA A 54 -3.90 -4.42 9.69
CA ALA A 54 -3.55 -5.58 8.87
C ALA A 54 -4.47 -6.81 9.03
N PRO A 55 -4.81 -7.29 10.25
CA PRO A 55 -5.73 -8.42 10.43
C PRO A 55 -7.16 -8.09 9.99
N PHE A 56 -7.60 -6.83 10.13
CA PHE A 56 -8.92 -6.42 9.65
C PHE A 56 -8.97 -6.36 8.12
N ALA A 57 -7.92 -5.81 7.50
CA ALA A 57 -7.80 -5.76 6.05
C ALA A 57 -7.77 -7.15 5.42
N SER A 58 -7.03 -8.10 6.01
CA SER A 58 -6.97 -9.47 5.52
C SER A 58 -8.31 -10.20 5.65
N LEU A 59 -9.07 -9.94 6.73
CA LEU A 59 -10.40 -10.52 6.93
C LEU A 59 -11.41 -9.97 5.93
N LEU A 60 -11.37 -8.67 5.63
CA LEU A 60 -12.22 -8.03 4.63
C LEU A 60 -11.93 -8.58 3.22
N ILE A 61 -10.66 -8.59 2.82
CA ILE A 61 -10.22 -9.06 1.50
C ILE A 61 -10.48 -10.56 1.35
N GLY A 62 -10.25 -11.35 2.42
CA GLY A 62 -10.53 -12.78 2.44
C GLY A 62 -12.03 -13.09 2.30
N LYS A 63 -12.91 -12.33 2.97
CA LYS A 63 -14.36 -12.44 2.79
C LYS A 63 -14.80 -12.09 1.37
N LEU A 64 -14.26 -11.01 0.78
CA LEU A 64 -14.53 -10.67 -0.62
C LEU A 64 -14.06 -11.79 -1.57
N ALA A 65 -12.88 -12.35 -1.32
CA ALA A 65 -12.33 -13.43 -2.15
C ALA A 65 -13.15 -14.72 -2.06
N GLN A 66 -13.75 -15.02 -0.90
CA GLN A 66 -14.63 -16.18 -0.73
C GLN A 66 -15.97 -16.01 -1.44
N LEU A 67 -16.56 -14.80 -1.42
CA LEU A 67 -17.88 -14.55 -2.01
C LEU A 67 -17.84 -14.38 -3.53
N TRP A 68 -16.83 -13.68 -4.06
CA TRP A 68 -16.76 -13.28 -5.47
C TRP A 68 -15.52 -13.81 -6.22
N GLY A 69 -14.69 -14.61 -5.55
CA GLY A 69 -13.47 -15.18 -6.13
C GLY A 69 -12.24 -14.28 -5.99
N ALA A 70 -11.05 -14.88 -6.19
CA ALA A 70 -9.77 -14.18 -6.08
C ALA A 70 -9.58 -12.99 -7.05
N PRO A 71 -10.01 -13.05 -8.34
CA PRO A 71 -9.76 -11.96 -9.28
C PRO A 71 -10.51 -10.66 -8.92
N THR A 72 -11.75 -10.78 -8.43
CA THR A 72 -12.57 -9.63 -8.06
C THR A 72 -12.03 -8.97 -6.80
N ALA A 73 -11.58 -9.74 -5.81
CA ALA A 73 -10.93 -9.21 -4.61
C ALA A 73 -9.67 -8.39 -4.93
N VAL A 74 -8.85 -8.85 -5.90
CA VAL A 74 -7.68 -8.10 -6.38
C VAL A 74 -8.10 -6.83 -7.12
N ALA A 75 -9.13 -6.89 -7.97
CA ALA A 75 -9.62 -5.71 -8.69
C ALA A 75 -10.18 -4.62 -7.75
N VAL A 76 -10.88 -5.03 -6.68
CA VAL A 76 -11.38 -4.10 -5.66
C VAL A 76 -10.25 -3.47 -4.87
N SER A 77 -9.24 -4.23 -4.44
CA SER A 77 -8.12 -3.66 -3.68
C SER A 77 -7.26 -2.72 -4.54
N THR A 78 -7.00 -3.05 -5.80
CA THR A 78 -6.24 -2.19 -6.72
C THR A 78 -7.00 -0.92 -7.08
N SER A 79 -8.32 -0.98 -7.27
CA SER A 79 -9.14 0.21 -7.53
C SER A 79 -9.18 1.16 -6.34
N VAL A 80 -9.31 0.64 -5.11
CA VAL A 80 -9.21 1.48 -3.90
C VAL A 80 -7.83 2.13 -3.77
N CYS A 81 -6.75 1.38 -3.99
CA CYS A 81 -5.39 1.95 -4.01
C CYS A 81 -5.21 3.01 -5.10
N ALA A 82 -5.75 2.78 -6.30
CA ALA A 82 -5.69 3.73 -7.41
C ALA A 82 -6.45 5.03 -7.09
N LEU A 83 -7.66 4.93 -6.52
CA LEU A 83 -8.44 6.09 -6.08
C LEU A 83 -7.69 6.91 -5.02
N PHE A 84 -7.06 6.22 -4.06
CA PHE A 84 -6.26 6.89 -3.04
C PHE A 84 -5.04 7.61 -3.63
N ALA A 85 -4.34 6.98 -4.58
CA ALA A 85 -3.22 7.60 -5.28
C ALA A 85 -3.64 8.84 -6.07
N VAL A 86 -4.79 8.78 -6.78
CA VAL A 86 -5.35 9.93 -7.49
C VAL A 86 -5.74 11.04 -6.52
N ALA A 87 -6.39 10.71 -5.40
CA ALA A 87 -6.74 11.70 -4.38
C ALA A 87 -5.50 12.43 -3.83
N LEU A 88 -4.40 11.71 -3.58
CA LEU A 88 -3.14 12.30 -3.14
C LEU A 88 -2.49 13.17 -4.23
N ALA A 89 -2.55 12.76 -5.49
CA ALA A 89 -2.05 13.54 -6.61
C ALA A 89 -2.80 14.87 -6.74
N LEU A 90 -4.13 14.83 -6.68
CA LEU A 90 -4.99 16.02 -6.69
C LEU A 90 -4.72 16.93 -5.48
N GLN A 91 -4.46 16.38 -4.29
CA GLN A 91 -4.08 17.18 -3.12
C GLN A 91 -2.72 17.86 -3.26
N LYS A 92 -1.74 17.21 -3.91
CA LYS A 92 -0.44 17.81 -4.19
C LYS A 92 -0.57 18.96 -5.19
N GLU A 93 -1.30 18.75 -6.28
CA GLU A 93 -1.57 19.80 -7.27
C GLU A 93 -2.36 20.97 -6.67
N ALA A 94 -3.39 20.69 -5.87
CA ALA A 94 -4.16 21.72 -5.17
C ALA A 94 -3.33 22.50 -4.14
N ARG A 95 -2.31 21.87 -3.54
CA ARG A 95 -1.37 22.52 -2.62
C ARG A 95 -0.25 23.27 -3.36
N ALA A 96 0.08 22.89 -4.59
CA ALA A 96 1.06 23.58 -5.44
C ALA A 96 0.48 24.84 -6.12
N LEU A 97 -0.85 24.94 -6.22
CA LEU A 97 -1.58 26.11 -6.71
C LEU A 97 -1.95 27.13 -5.60
N ARG A 98 -1.61 26.84 -4.34
CA ARG A 98 -1.75 27.74 -3.18
C ARG A 98 -0.38 28.24 -2.73
#